data_AF-A0AAN7ZAC5-F1
#
_entry.id   AF-A0AAN7ZAC5-F1
#
_cell.length_a   1.000
_cell.length_b   1.000
_cell.length_c   1.000
_cell.angle_alpha   90.00
_cell.angle_beta   90.00
_cell.angle_gamma   90.00
#
_symmetry.space_group_name_H-M   'P 1'
#
loop_
_entity.id
_entity.type
_entity.pdbx_description
1 polymer ?
#
loop_
_entity_poly.entity_id
_entity_poly.type
_entity_poly.pdbx_seq_one_letter_code
_entity_poly.pdbx_strand_id
1 'polypeptide(L)'
;MSCNGEQVAEHQLPPSESTPLLAGDSSSQALVSSVQDDWWSELWLLMRYSLPLIATYLLQYGWCVIITFLAGHLSADDLAAASIGMTTMNIFGFAVFEGMATALDTLCAQVYGSGNLTGVGLHVQRMLILMAFTALGIGAVWTASPWILALFVKQHHLAVMAGSFLRISIIGMPGYASFEALKRFLQAQGNFKAASK
;
A
#
# COMPACT_ATOMS: atom_id res chain seq x y z
N MET A 1 20.45 48.66 56.45
CA MET A 1 19.57 49.67 55.84
C MET A 1 19.76 49.55 54.34
N SER A 2 18.70 49.13 53.64
CA SER A 2 18.45 48.85 52.20
C SER A 2 19.61 48.94 51.18
N CYS A 3 19.96 47.90 50.40
CA CYS A 3 19.23 47.31 49.24
C CYS A 3 18.79 48.32 48.17
N ASN A 4 19.44 48.28 47.00
CA ASN A 4 18.78 48.49 45.70
C ASN A 4 19.55 47.74 44.62
N GLY A 5 18.86 46.77 43.99
CA GLY A 5 19.36 45.95 42.90
C GLY A 5 19.16 46.62 41.55
N GLU A 6 20.14 46.43 40.67
CA GLU A 6 20.11 46.81 39.26
C GLU A 6 18.97 46.10 38.51
N GLN A 7 18.11 46.91 37.90
CA GLN A 7 17.18 46.48 36.87
C GLN A 7 17.97 46.35 35.55
N VAL A 8 18.15 45.12 35.07
CA VAL A 8 18.53 44.87 33.68
C VAL A 8 17.25 44.53 32.93
N ALA A 9 16.82 45.44 32.06
CA ALA A 9 15.69 45.24 31.16
C ALA A 9 16.08 44.24 30.07
N GLU A 10 15.48 43.04 30.08
CA GLU A 10 15.60 42.10 28.97
C GLU A 10 14.79 42.61 27.76
N HIS A 11 15.52 42.88 26.69
CA HIS A 11 14.99 43.28 25.40
C HIS A 11 14.46 42.03 24.69
N GLN A 12 13.14 41.89 24.64
CA GLN A 12 12.45 40.72 24.07
C GLN A 12 12.53 40.77 22.53
N LEU A 13 13.43 39.97 21.95
CA LEU A 13 13.54 39.76 20.49
C LEU A 13 12.34 38.94 19.98
N PRO A 14 11.91 39.15 18.72
CA PRO A 14 10.74 38.48 18.16
C PRO A 14 10.92 36.95 18.11
N PRO A 15 9.84 36.17 18.28
CA PRO A 15 9.93 34.71 18.34
C PRO A 15 10.43 34.13 17.01
N SER A 16 11.55 33.41 17.07
CA SER A 16 12.14 32.63 15.98
C SER A 16 11.59 31.19 16.01
N GLU A 17 11.51 30.55 14.82
CA GLU A 17 11.03 29.18 14.58
C GLU A 17 11.73 28.07 15.39
N SER A 18 12.82 28.41 16.09
CA SER A 18 13.61 27.52 16.93
C SER A 18 13.19 27.50 18.41
N THR A 19 12.11 28.19 18.78
CA THR A 19 11.63 28.18 20.17
C THR A 19 10.82 26.89 20.42
N PRO A 20 11.29 25.97 21.26
CA PRO A 20 10.57 24.72 21.50
C PRO A 20 9.23 25.02 22.19
N LEU A 21 8.14 24.55 21.57
CA LEU A 21 6.77 24.84 22.03
C LEU A 21 6.36 24.06 23.30
N LEU A 22 7.25 23.21 23.82
CA LEU A 22 7.05 22.45 25.05
C LEU A 22 8.32 22.57 25.91
N ALA A 23 8.16 23.04 27.15
CA ALA A 23 9.22 22.99 28.15
C ALA A 23 9.61 21.53 28.36
N GLY A 24 10.90 21.23 28.21
CA GLY A 24 11.43 19.88 28.33
C GLY A 24 11.25 19.37 29.76
N ASP A 25 10.21 18.57 29.98
CA ASP A 25 10.01 17.87 31.23
C ASP A 25 10.37 16.40 31.08
N SER A 26 11.13 15.92 32.07
CA SER A 26 11.44 14.54 32.49
C SER A 26 10.56 13.40 31.95
N SER A 27 9.30 13.65 31.63
CA SER A 27 8.36 12.75 30.93
C SER A 27 8.85 12.31 29.56
N SER A 28 9.46 13.19 28.75
CA SER A 28 9.95 12.82 27.41
C SER A 28 11.19 11.93 27.46
N GLN A 29 12.09 12.14 28.42
CA GLN A 29 13.25 11.26 28.61
C GLN A 29 12.86 9.89 29.16
N ALA A 30 11.86 9.82 30.05
CA ALA A 30 11.32 8.56 30.56
C ALA A 30 10.60 7.74 29.46
N LEU A 31 9.83 8.41 28.59
CA LEU A 31 9.20 7.78 27.43
C LEU A 31 10.24 7.23 26.45
N VAL A 32 11.29 8.01 26.14
CA VAL A 32 12.38 7.56 25.26
C VAL A 32 13.14 6.38 25.87
N SER A 33 13.41 6.36 27.18
CA SER A 33 14.05 5.20 27.83
C SER A 33 13.16 3.95 27.84
N SER A 34 11.84 4.09 28.02
CA SER A 34 10.91 2.96 27.97
C SER A 34 10.77 2.35 26.57
N VAL A 35 10.89 3.17 25.53
CA VAL A 35 10.89 2.72 24.12
C VAL A 35 12.21 2.02 23.75
N GLN A 36 13.32 2.41 24.38
CA GLN A 36 14.66 1.88 24.10
C GLN A 36 14.92 0.48 24.67
N ASP A 37 14.16 0.01 25.66
CA ASP A 37 14.29 -1.36 26.20
C ASP A 37 13.34 -2.36 25.52
N ASP A 38 12.27 -1.89 24.85
CA ASP A 38 11.24 -2.71 24.19
C ASP A 38 11.39 -2.82 22.65
N TRP A 39 12.39 -2.17 22.04
CA TRP A 39 12.52 -2.22 20.56
C TRP A 39 12.78 -3.63 20.02
N TRP A 40 13.43 -4.51 20.79
CA TRP A 40 13.65 -5.90 20.37
C TRP A 40 12.35 -6.72 20.39
N SER A 41 11.46 -6.45 21.36
CA SER A 41 10.18 -7.14 21.48
C SER A 41 9.23 -6.68 20.37
N GLU A 42 9.20 -5.38 20.09
CA GLU A 42 8.49 -4.77 18.96
C GLU A 42 9.03 -5.26 17.60
N LEU A 43 10.36 -5.31 17.43
CA LEU A 43 10.97 -5.83 16.20
C LEU A 43 10.62 -7.30 15.98
N TRP A 44 10.65 -8.12 17.04
CA TRP A 44 10.27 -9.53 16.96
C TRP A 44 8.79 -9.70 16.61
N LEU A 45 7.92 -8.85 17.18
CA LEU A 45 6.50 -8.81 16.85
C LEU A 45 6.27 -8.45 15.37
N LEU A 46 6.91 -7.39 14.89
CA LEU A 46 6.86 -6.97 13.48
C LEU A 46 7.37 -8.07 12.54
N MET A 47 8.45 -8.76 12.91
CA MET A 47 9.01 -9.87 12.14
C MET A 47 8.03 -11.08 12.08
N ARG A 48 7.38 -11.39 13.20
CA ARG A 48 6.36 -12.44 13.27
C ARG A 48 5.17 -12.14 12.36
N TYR A 49 4.75 -10.88 12.27
CA TYR A 49 3.64 -10.45 11.40
C TYR A 49 4.06 -10.23 9.93
N SER A 50 5.30 -9.84 9.66
CA SER A 50 5.79 -9.65 8.30
C SER A 50 6.01 -10.99 7.58
N LEU A 51 6.32 -12.07 8.31
CA LEU A 51 6.51 -13.41 7.76
C LEU A 51 5.31 -13.92 6.91
N PRO A 52 4.06 -13.92 7.40
CA PRO A 52 2.91 -14.32 6.59
C PRO A 52 2.64 -13.35 5.42
N LEU A 53 2.95 -12.06 5.58
CA LEU A 53 2.85 -11.06 4.51
C LEU A 53 3.85 -11.36 3.38
N ILE A 54 5.12 -11.60 3.70
CA ILE A 54 6.17 -11.97 2.75
C ILE A 54 5.79 -13.26 2.01
N ALA A 55 5.33 -14.28 2.74
CA ALA A 55 4.86 -15.52 2.13
C ALA A 55 3.69 -15.28 1.15
N THR A 56 2.76 -14.40 1.51
CA THR A 56 1.63 -14.03 0.64
C THR A 56 2.11 -13.33 -0.64
N TYR A 57 3.03 -12.37 -0.53
CA TYR A 57 3.59 -11.69 -1.70
C TYR A 57 4.41 -12.63 -2.58
N LEU A 58 5.20 -13.54 -2.00
CA LEU A 58 5.94 -14.56 -2.76
C LEU A 58 4.99 -15.46 -3.55
N LEU A 59 3.91 -15.94 -2.92
CA LEU A 59 2.89 -16.74 -3.62
C LEU A 59 2.22 -15.93 -4.74
N GLN A 60 1.95 -14.65 -4.49
CA GLN A 60 1.32 -13.77 -5.46
C GLN A 60 2.20 -13.53 -6.69
N TYR A 61 3.49 -13.28 -6.50
CA TYR A 61 4.44 -13.15 -7.61
C TYR A 61 4.79 -14.49 -8.28
N GLY A 62 4.62 -15.61 -7.57
CA GLY A 62 4.86 -16.95 -8.11
C GLY A 62 4.01 -17.28 -9.34
N TRP A 63 2.79 -16.74 -9.42
CA TRP A 63 1.94 -16.86 -10.61
C TRP A 63 2.61 -16.34 -11.90
N CYS A 64 3.32 -15.21 -11.83
CA CYS A 64 4.01 -14.65 -13.00
C CYS A 64 5.16 -15.56 -13.47
N VAL A 65 5.88 -16.17 -12.53
CA VAL A 65 6.96 -17.12 -12.83
C VAL A 65 6.42 -18.35 -13.56
N ILE A 66 5.30 -18.90 -13.07
CA ILE A 66 4.66 -20.07 -13.66
C ILE A 66 4.20 -19.79 -15.09
N ILE A 67 3.54 -18.64 -15.34
CA ILE A 67 3.12 -18.26 -16.70
C ILE A 67 4.33 -18.10 -17.62
N THR A 68 5.36 -17.40 -17.18
CA THR A 68 6.56 -17.13 -17.98
C THR A 68 7.27 -18.43 -18.34
N PHE A 69 7.38 -19.36 -17.39
CA PHE A 69 7.99 -20.66 -17.60
C PHE A 69 7.19 -21.52 -18.58
N LEU A 70 5.87 -21.60 -18.42
CA LEU A 70 4.99 -22.32 -19.34
C LEU A 70 5.05 -21.72 -20.74
N ALA A 71 4.89 -20.41 -20.88
CA ALA A 71 4.93 -19.73 -22.17
C ALA A 71 6.29 -19.91 -22.88
N GLY A 72 7.39 -19.91 -22.12
CA GLY A 72 8.73 -20.17 -22.64
C GLY A 72 8.95 -21.59 -23.18
N HIS A 73 8.19 -22.57 -22.70
CA HIS A 73 8.24 -23.94 -23.20
C HIS A 73 7.40 -24.18 -24.47
N LEU A 74 6.43 -23.31 -24.78
CA LEU A 74 5.59 -23.43 -25.97
C LEU A 74 6.29 -22.84 -27.20
N SER A 75 6.62 -21.54 -27.16
CA SER A 75 7.30 -20.85 -28.26
C SER A 75 7.82 -19.46 -27.82
N ALA A 76 8.73 -18.89 -28.61
CA ALA A 76 9.20 -17.52 -28.39
C ALA A 76 8.07 -16.48 -28.60
N ASP A 77 7.14 -16.76 -29.51
CA ASP A 77 6.00 -15.88 -29.82
C ASP A 77 4.98 -15.88 -28.67
N ASP A 78 4.68 -17.05 -28.09
CA ASP A 78 3.80 -17.17 -26.92
C ASP A 78 4.39 -16.46 -25.70
N LEU A 79 5.71 -16.60 -25.48
CA LEU A 79 6.42 -15.90 -24.41
C LEU A 79 6.36 -14.37 -24.59
N ALA A 80 6.56 -13.88 -25.82
CA ALA A 80 6.47 -12.45 -26.12
C ALA A 80 5.05 -11.91 -25.89
N ALA A 81 4.03 -12.63 -26.36
CA ALA A 81 2.63 -12.27 -26.15
C ALA A 81 2.25 -12.27 -24.66
N ALA A 82 2.67 -13.30 -23.91
CA ALA A 82 2.43 -13.40 -22.47
C ALA A 82 3.10 -12.24 -21.71
N SER A 83 4.35 -11.89 -22.06
CA SER A 83 5.07 -10.76 -21.48
C SER A 83 4.35 -9.44 -21.70
N ILE A 84 3.95 -9.15 -22.94
CA ILE A 84 3.15 -7.94 -23.28
C ILE A 84 1.85 -7.92 -22.48
N GLY A 85 1.16 -9.06 -22.40
CA GLY A 85 -0.07 -9.21 -21.63
C GLY A 85 0.15 -8.89 -20.14
N MET A 86 1.16 -9.51 -19.52
CA MET A 86 1.51 -9.30 -18.12
C MET A 86 1.93 -7.86 -17.82
N THR A 87 2.74 -7.23 -18.67
CA THR A 87 3.13 -5.82 -18.50
C THR A 87 1.92 -4.90 -18.59
N THR A 88 1.02 -5.15 -19.55
CA THR A 88 -0.24 -4.39 -19.67
C THR A 88 -1.08 -4.54 -18.41
N MET A 89 -1.19 -5.77 -17.87
CA MET A 89 -1.92 -6.00 -16.63
C MET A 89 -1.32 -5.30 -15.41
N ASN A 90 0.00 -5.31 -15.29
CA ASN A 90 0.69 -4.63 -14.20
C ASN A 90 0.45 -3.12 -14.23
N ILE A 91 0.64 -2.49 -15.39
CA ILE A 91 0.56 -1.03 -15.53
C ILE A 91 -0.87 -0.52 -15.39
N PHE A 92 -1.80 -1.10 -16.14
CA PHE A 92 -3.17 -0.59 -16.19
C PHE A 92 -4.10 -1.21 -15.14
N GLY A 93 -3.68 -2.31 -14.50
CA GLY A 93 -4.43 -3.03 -13.48
C GLY A 93 -3.79 -2.89 -12.10
N PHE A 94 -2.76 -3.70 -11.83
CA PHE A 94 -2.20 -3.85 -10.48
C PHE A 94 -1.66 -2.55 -9.89
N ALA A 95 -0.98 -1.70 -10.69
CA ALA A 95 -0.48 -0.42 -10.21
C ALA A 95 -1.59 0.51 -9.68
N VAL A 96 -2.78 0.47 -10.30
CA VAL A 96 -3.93 1.25 -9.84
C VAL A 96 -4.44 0.72 -8.49
N PHE A 97 -4.50 -0.60 -8.32
CA PHE A 97 -4.88 -1.22 -7.05
C PHE A 97 -3.87 -0.95 -5.93
N GLU A 98 -2.58 -1.04 -6.22
CA GLU A 98 -1.51 -0.71 -5.28
C GLU A 98 -1.58 0.76 -4.87
N GLY A 99 -1.74 1.69 -5.83
CA GLY A 99 -1.89 3.12 -5.52
C GLY A 99 -3.09 3.43 -4.63
N MET A 100 -4.24 2.80 -4.89
CA MET A 100 -5.41 2.91 -4.01
C MET A 100 -5.16 2.34 -2.60
N ALA A 101 -4.37 1.27 -2.49
CA ALA A 101 -4.02 0.67 -1.21
C ALA A 101 -3.09 1.57 -0.39
N THR A 102 -2.03 2.11 -1.00
CA THR A 102 -1.11 3.03 -0.33
C THR A 102 -1.81 4.32 0.13
N ALA A 103 -2.75 4.83 -0.68
CA ALA A 103 -3.59 5.96 -0.28
C ALA A 103 -4.47 5.62 0.94
N LEU A 104 -5.01 4.40 0.99
CA LEU A 104 -5.79 3.92 2.13
C LEU A 104 -4.94 3.81 3.39
N ASP A 105 -3.73 3.24 3.29
CA ASP A 105 -2.82 3.11 4.44
C ASP A 105 -2.51 4.48 5.06
N THR A 106 -2.30 5.49 4.21
CA THR A 106 -2.08 6.88 4.65
C THR A 106 -3.31 7.45 5.34
N LEU A 107 -4.50 7.27 4.77
CA LEU A 107 -5.75 7.79 5.35
C LEU A 107 -6.10 7.10 6.68
N CYS A 108 -5.87 5.79 6.75
CA CYS A 108 -6.05 5.01 7.98
C CYS A 108 -5.09 5.50 9.08
N ALA A 109 -3.83 5.75 8.75
CA ALA A 109 -2.86 6.30 9.72
C ALA A 109 -3.30 7.68 10.25
N GLN A 110 -3.84 8.54 9.38
CA GLN A 110 -4.35 9.86 9.78
C GLN A 110 -5.54 9.76 10.75
N VAL A 111 -6.53 8.93 10.42
CA VAL A 111 -7.76 8.76 11.24
C VAL A 111 -7.45 8.02 12.55
N TYR A 112 -6.49 7.11 12.52
CA TYR A 112 -5.99 6.44 13.72
C TYR A 112 -5.32 7.44 14.67
N GLY A 113 -4.46 8.32 14.14
CA GLY A 113 -3.79 9.38 14.92
C GLY A 113 -4.74 10.39 15.56
N SER A 114 -5.95 10.57 15.00
CA SER A 114 -6.99 11.42 15.60
C SER A 114 -7.83 10.73 16.68
N GLY A 115 -7.49 9.48 17.07
CA GLY A 115 -8.20 8.71 18.09
C GLY A 115 -9.56 8.13 17.65
N ASN A 116 -9.93 8.22 16.36
CA ASN A 116 -11.22 7.77 15.86
C ASN A 116 -11.12 6.38 15.21
N LEU A 117 -11.01 5.34 16.03
CA LEU A 117 -10.87 3.95 15.57
C LEU A 117 -12.08 3.45 14.76
N THR A 118 -13.29 3.93 15.08
CA THR A 118 -14.51 3.56 14.37
C THR A 118 -14.52 4.11 12.94
N GLY A 119 -13.92 5.29 12.73
CA GLY A 119 -13.76 5.89 11.40
C GLY A 119 -12.85 5.08 10.47
N VAL A 120 -11.82 4.43 11.00
CA VAL A 120 -10.87 3.64 10.20
C VAL A 120 -11.58 2.50 9.47
N GLY A 121 -12.45 1.75 10.16
CA GLY A 121 -13.22 0.66 9.56
C GLY A 121 -14.15 1.13 8.43
N LEU A 122 -14.78 2.29 8.60
CA LEU A 122 -15.66 2.88 7.58
C LEU A 122 -14.87 3.33 6.34
N HIS A 123 -13.68 3.90 6.51
CA HIS A 123 -12.80 4.28 5.40
C HIS A 123 -12.32 3.06 4.62
N VAL A 124 -11.93 1.98 5.31
CA VAL A 124 -11.57 0.71 4.67
C VAL A 124 -12.73 0.16 3.86
N GLN A 125 -13.95 0.10 4.42
CA GLN A 125 -15.13 -0.37 3.69
C GLN A 125 -15.43 0.46 2.44
N ARG A 126 -15.36 1.79 2.53
CA ARG A 126 -15.55 2.69 1.38
C ARG A 126 -14.50 2.45 0.30
N MET A 127 -13.24 2.26 0.71
CA MET A 127 -12.17 2.01 -0.24
C MET A 127 -12.28 0.62 -0.89
N LEU A 128 -12.78 -0.39 -0.17
CA LEU A 128 -13.09 -1.69 -0.75
C LEU A 128 -14.16 -1.59 -1.85
N ILE A 129 -15.21 -0.79 -1.63
CA ILE A 129 -16.23 -0.53 -2.64
C ILE A 129 -15.63 0.18 -3.86
N LEU A 130 -14.79 1.19 -3.64
CA LEU A 130 -14.09 1.90 -4.73
C LEU A 130 -13.18 0.95 -5.52
N MET A 131 -12.42 0.10 -4.84
CA MET A 131 -11.59 -0.92 -5.49
C MET A 131 -12.42 -1.89 -6.33
N ALA A 132 -13.60 -2.30 -5.85
CA ALA A 132 -14.51 -3.15 -6.61
C ALA A 132 -15.02 -2.45 -7.90
N PHE A 133 -15.40 -1.17 -7.81
CA PHE A 133 -15.78 -0.39 -9.00
C PHE A 133 -14.63 -0.23 -10.00
N THR A 134 -13.42 0.06 -9.51
CA THR A 134 -12.23 0.14 -10.35
C THR A 134 -11.92 -1.19 -11.02
N ALA A 135 -12.11 -2.33 -10.33
CA ALA A 135 -11.97 -3.66 -10.91
C ALA A 135 -12.93 -3.89 -12.08
N LEU A 136 -14.20 -3.48 -11.93
CA LEU A 136 -15.19 -3.56 -13.01
C LEU A 136 -14.80 -2.67 -14.20
N GLY A 137 -14.30 -1.46 -13.94
CA GLY A 137 -13.81 -0.55 -14.97
C GLY A 137 -12.63 -1.11 -15.76
N ILE A 138 -11.61 -1.63 -15.07
CA ILE A 138 -10.46 -2.31 -15.68
C ILE A 138 -10.93 -3.51 -16.51
N GLY A 139 -11.89 -4.27 -16.01
CA GLY A 139 -12.49 -5.38 -16.74
C GLY A 139 -13.14 -4.99 -18.05
N ALA A 140 -13.88 -3.89 -18.06
CA ALA A 140 -14.46 -3.35 -19.28
C ALA A 140 -13.35 -2.99 -20.29
N VAL A 141 -12.26 -2.35 -19.85
CA VAL A 141 -11.12 -2.01 -20.71
C VAL A 141 -10.48 -3.28 -21.31
N TRP A 142 -10.40 -4.37 -20.55
CA TRP A 142 -9.79 -5.62 -21.04
C TRP A 142 -10.61 -6.29 -22.14
N THR A 143 -11.92 -6.03 -22.22
CA THR A 143 -12.73 -6.54 -23.35
C THR A 143 -12.33 -5.91 -24.69
N ALA A 144 -11.85 -4.67 -24.64
CA ALA A 144 -11.33 -3.89 -25.76
C ALA A 144 -9.81 -4.08 -25.97
N SER A 145 -9.17 -4.94 -25.18
CA SER A 145 -7.71 -5.16 -25.23
C SER A 145 -7.18 -5.50 -26.63
N PRO A 146 -7.83 -6.30 -27.50
CA PRO A 146 -7.27 -6.62 -28.81
C PRO A 146 -7.09 -5.38 -29.69
N TRP A 147 -7.98 -4.39 -29.53
CA TRP A 147 -7.93 -3.12 -30.26
C TRP A 147 -6.86 -2.18 -29.69
N ILE A 148 -6.76 -2.11 -28.36
CA ILE A 148 -5.79 -1.26 -27.66
C ILE A 148 -4.37 -1.77 -27.92
N LEU A 149 -4.14 -3.08 -27.80
CA LEU A 149 -2.81 -3.66 -28.00
C LEU A 149 -2.38 -3.61 -29.47
N ALA A 150 -3.30 -3.69 -30.42
CA ALA A 150 -2.99 -3.51 -31.84
C ALA A 150 -2.45 -2.11 -32.17
N LEU A 151 -2.67 -1.11 -31.31
CA LEU A 151 -2.12 0.24 -31.49
C LEU A 151 -0.65 0.33 -31.07
N PHE A 152 -0.23 -0.48 -30.10
CA PHE A 152 1.14 -0.44 -29.54
C PHE A 152 2.06 -1.52 -30.12
N VAL A 153 1.49 -2.68 -30.49
CA VAL A 153 2.25 -3.83 -30.98
C VAL A 153 2.18 -3.89 -32.51
N LYS A 154 3.32 -3.68 -33.18
CA LYS A 154 3.41 -3.70 -34.66
C LYS A 154 3.04 -5.06 -35.27
N GLN A 155 3.28 -6.15 -34.54
CA GLN A 155 2.95 -7.50 -34.99
C GLN A 155 1.53 -7.86 -34.56
N HIS A 156 0.60 -7.84 -35.52
CA HIS A 156 -0.82 -8.07 -35.27
C HIS A 156 -1.10 -9.42 -34.57
N HIS A 157 -0.38 -10.47 -34.96
CA HIS A 157 -0.50 -11.80 -34.37
C HIS A 157 -0.21 -11.79 -32.85
N LEU A 158 0.90 -11.16 -32.41
CA LEU A 158 1.24 -11.05 -30.99
C LEU A 158 0.22 -10.21 -30.21
N ALA A 159 -0.30 -9.15 -30.85
CA ALA A 159 -1.33 -8.30 -30.24
C ALA A 159 -2.63 -9.08 -29.96
N VAL A 160 -3.02 -9.95 -30.88
CA VAL A 160 -4.21 -10.81 -30.74
C VAL A 160 -3.99 -11.87 -29.65
N MET A 161 -2.82 -12.50 -29.58
CA MET A 161 -2.51 -13.47 -28.52
C MET A 161 -2.48 -12.81 -27.14
N ALA A 162 -1.82 -11.66 -27.01
CA ALA A 162 -1.80 -10.89 -25.77
C ALA A 162 -3.20 -10.38 -25.38
N GLY A 163 -4.01 -9.93 -26.34
CA GLY A 163 -5.40 -9.53 -26.09
C GLY A 163 -6.28 -10.70 -25.64
N SER A 164 -6.06 -11.89 -26.20
CA SER A 164 -6.75 -13.12 -25.77
C SER A 164 -6.35 -13.52 -24.35
N PHE A 165 -5.07 -13.41 -24.02
CA PHE A 165 -4.58 -13.59 -22.64
C PHE A 165 -5.29 -12.64 -21.67
N LEU A 166 -5.37 -11.34 -21.99
CA LEU A 166 -6.09 -10.35 -21.17
C LEU A 166 -7.57 -10.71 -20.99
N ARG A 167 -8.25 -11.15 -22.05
CA ARG A 167 -9.67 -11.55 -21.97
C ARG A 167 -9.88 -12.75 -21.05
N ILE A 168 -8.99 -13.74 -21.11
CA ILE A 168 -9.03 -14.90 -20.21
C ILE A 168 -8.81 -14.46 -18.76
N SER A 169 -7.92 -13.49 -18.53
CA SER A 169 -7.68 -12.93 -17.19
C SER A 169 -8.91 -12.26 -16.56
N ILE A 170 -9.91 -11.84 -17.37
CA ILE A 170 -11.16 -11.26 -16.85
C ILE A 170 -11.88 -12.24 -15.92
N ILE A 171 -11.87 -13.54 -16.24
CA ILE A 171 -12.51 -14.58 -15.43
C ILE A 171 -11.84 -14.68 -14.06
N GLY A 172 -10.53 -14.43 -13.98
CA GLY A 172 -9.77 -14.43 -12.73
C GLY A 172 -9.90 -13.16 -11.89
N MET A 173 -10.34 -12.04 -12.47
CA MET A 173 -10.46 -10.77 -11.75
C MET A 173 -11.41 -10.77 -10.55
N PRO A 174 -12.63 -11.35 -10.59
CA PRO A 174 -13.47 -11.38 -9.39
C PRO A 174 -12.79 -12.15 -8.26
N GLY A 175 -12.07 -13.24 -8.57
CA GLY A 175 -11.27 -13.97 -7.59
C GLY A 175 -10.13 -13.12 -7.02
N TYR A 176 -9.40 -12.41 -7.88
CA TYR A 176 -8.33 -11.50 -7.47
C TYR A 176 -8.86 -10.35 -6.61
N ALA A 177 -9.93 -9.67 -7.03
CA ALA A 177 -10.56 -8.59 -6.29
C ALA A 177 -11.05 -9.05 -4.91
N SER A 178 -11.65 -10.25 -4.84
CA SER A 178 -12.08 -10.87 -3.58
C SER A 178 -10.89 -11.13 -2.66
N PHE A 179 -9.81 -11.68 -3.20
CA PHE A 179 -8.58 -11.96 -2.47
C PHE A 179 -7.91 -10.68 -1.95
N GLU A 180 -7.79 -9.65 -2.79
CA GLU A 180 -7.25 -8.34 -2.42
C GLU A 180 -8.10 -7.65 -1.34
N ALA A 181 -9.43 -7.75 -1.45
CA ALA A 181 -10.36 -7.24 -0.45
C ALA A 181 -10.23 -7.97 0.89
N LEU A 182 -10.16 -9.30 0.86
CA LEU A 182 -9.99 -10.13 2.05
C LEU A 182 -8.66 -9.87 2.74
N LYS A 183 -7.56 -9.76 1.99
CA LYS A 183 -6.23 -9.41 2.54
C LYS A 183 -6.27 -8.09 3.31
N ARG A 184 -6.85 -7.04 2.72
CA ARG A 184 -6.94 -5.71 3.36
C ARG A 184 -7.88 -5.71 4.56
N PHE A 185 -8.97 -6.47 4.49
CA PHE A 185 -9.87 -6.65 5.63
C PHE A 185 -9.16 -7.34 6.81
N LEU A 186 -8.37 -8.38 6.54
CA LEU A 186 -7.57 -9.07 7.56
C LEU A 186 -6.42 -8.21 8.09
N GLN A 187 -5.75 -7.45 7.23
CA GLN A 187 -4.72 -6.48 7.63
C GLN A 187 -5.29 -5.39 8.53
N ALA A 188 -6.47 -4.86 8.19
CA ALA A 188 -7.18 -3.91 9.06
C ALA A 188 -7.46 -4.55 10.43
N GLN A 189 -8.04 -5.76 10.48
CA GLN A 189 -8.36 -6.44 11.74
C GLN A 189 -7.13 -6.74 12.62
N GLY A 190 -5.98 -7.06 12.01
CA GLY A 190 -4.74 -7.35 12.72
C GLY A 190 -4.07 -6.14 13.35
N ASN A 191 -4.40 -4.91 12.92
CA ASN A 191 -3.70 -3.68 13.31
C ASN A 191 -4.47 -2.78 14.30
N PHE A 192 -5.58 -3.24 14.88
CA PHE A 192 -6.37 -2.41 15.81
C PHE A 192 -6.01 -2.55 17.29
N LYS A 193 -5.00 -3.35 17.65
CA LYS A 193 -4.60 -3.56 19.07
C LYS A 193 -3.19 -3.05 19.43
N ALA A 194 -2.41 -2.55 18.48
CA ALA A 194 -0.99 -2.26 18.70
C ALA A 194 -0.65 -0.85 19.21
N ALA A 195 -1.57 0.13 19.19
CA ALA A 195 -1.28 1.46 19.77
C ALA A 195 -2.23 1.85 20.91
N SER A 196 -2.67 0.86 21.69
CA SER A 196 -3.31 1.06 22.99
C SER A 196 -2.65 0.15 24.02
N LYS A 197 -1.35 0.32 24.24
CA LYS A 197 -0.71 0.15 25.54
C LYS A 197 0.47 1.09 25.63
#